data_AF-C1KG19-F1
#
_entry.id   AF-C1KG19-F1
#
_cell.length_a   1.000
_cell.length_b   1.000
_cell.length_c   1.000
_cell.angle_alpha   90.00
_cell.angle_beta   90.00
_cell.angle_gamma   90.00
#
_symmetry.space_group_name_H-M   'P 1'
#
loop_
_entity.id
_entity.type
_entity.pdbx_description
1 polymer ?
#
loop_
_entity_poly.entity_id
_entity_poly.type
_entity_poly.pdbx_seq_one_letter_code
_entity_poly.pdbx_strand_id
1 'polypeptide(L)' 'RFRTAKEQKAVLDGLADGTVDIVVGTHKLLQPTIRFKNLGLAIIDEEHRFGVRHKEQLKNLRSEVDVLTLTATP' A
#
# COMPACT_ATOMS: atom_id res chain seq x y z
N ARG A 1 12.70 -2.13 -5.64
CA ARG A 1 13.97 -1.86 -6.37
C ARG A 1 15.09 -2.78 -5.90
N PHE A 2 15.16 -3.12 -4.61
CA PHE A 2 16.20 -3.97 -4.02
C PHE A 2 15.83 -5.46 -3.88
N ARG A 3 14.63 -5.85 -4.29
CA ARG A 3 14.16 -7.23 -4.26
C ARG A 3 14.07 -7.78 -5.66
N THR A 4 14.41 -9.05 -5.83
CA THR A 4 14.25 -9.78 -7.09
C THR A 4 12.77 -9.89 -7.45
N ALA A 5 12.47 -10.17 -8.73
CA ALA A 5 11.09 -10.38 -9.17
C ALA A 5 10.42 -11.56 -8.44
N LYS A 6 11.20 -12.61 -8.13
CA LYS A 6 10.72 -13.79 -7.39
C LYS A 6 10.31 -13.43 -5.96
N GLU A 7 11.13 -12.69 -5.23
CA GLU A 7 10.81 -12.24 -3.87
C GLU A 7 9.59 -11.31 -3.87
N GLN A 8 9.53 -10.37 -4.83
CA GLN A 8 8.36 -9.50 -4.96
C GLN A 8 7.10 -10.32 -5.18
N LYS A 9 7.12 -11.29 -6.10
CA LYS A 9 5.97 -12.15 -6.36
C LYS A 9 5.54 -12.93 -5.11
N ALA A 10 6.48 -13.54 -4.38
CA ALA A 10 6.17 -14.27 -3.16
C ALA A 10 5.49 -13.39 -2.10
N VAL A 11 5.94 -12.14 -1.93
CA VAL A 11 5.29 -11.18 -1.02
C VAL A 11 3.89 -10.81 -1.50
N LEU A 12 3.70 -10.59 -2.80
CA LEU A 12 2.39 -10.26 -3.36
C LEU A 12 1.39 -11.41 -3.25
N ASP A 13 1.84 -12.64 -3.51
CA ASP A 13 1.04 -13.85 -3.34
C ASP A 13 0.67 -14.00 -1.84
N GLY A 14 1.63 -13.74 -0.94
CA GLY A 14 1.42 -13.77 0.50
C GLY A 14 0.46 -12.69 1.04
N LEU A 15 0.39 -11.53 0.40
CA LEU A 15 -0.59 -10.49 0.73
C LEU A 15 -2.01 -10.88 0.28
N ALA A 16 -2.11 -11.60 -0.84
CA ALA A 16 -3.37 -12.06 -1.39
C ALA A 16 -3.95 -13.25 -0.62
N ASP A 17 -3.11 -14.15 -0.10
CA ASP A 17 -3.53 -15.30 0.72
C ASP A 17 -3.58 -15.02 2.23
N GLY A 18 -3.01 -13.89 2.66
CA GLY A 18 -2.97 -13.41 4.04
C GLY A 18 -1.91 -14.08 4.92
N THR A 19 -0.88 -14.67 4.32
CA THR A 19 0.32 -15.12 5.05
C THR A 19 1.30 -13.99 5.35
N VAL A 20 1.12 -12.82 4.73
CA VAL A 20 1.87 -11.58 5.04
C VAL A 20 0.94 -10.59 5.72
N ASP A 21 1.24 -10.27 6.99
CA ASP A 21 0.45 -9.32 7.79
C ASP A 21 0.80 -7.86 7.49
N ILE A 22 2.09 -7.58 7.24
CA ILE A 22 2.60 -6.22 7.06
C ILE A 22 3.49 -6.16 5.83
N VAL A 23 3.20 -5.21 4.95
CA VAL A 23 4.06 -4.85 3.82
C VAL A 23 4.42 -3.38 3.87
N VAL A 24 5.70 -3.08 3.65
CA VAL A 24 6.19 -1.71 3.50
C VAL A 24 6.74 -1.54 2.10
N GLY A 25 6.27 -0.52 1.39
CA GLY A 25 6.65 -0.28 0.02
C GLY A 25 6.34 1.14 -0.40
N THR A 26 6.69 1.46 -1.64
CA THR A 26 6.36 2.77 -2.23
C THR A 26 4.93 2.77 -2.78
N HIS A 27 4.55 3.86 -3.45
CA HIS A 27 3.30 3.98 -4.22
C HIS A 27 3.00 2.81 -5.19
N LYS A 28 3.95 1.93 -5.48
CA LYS A 28 3.69 0.67 -6.21
C LYS A 28 2.61 -0.20 -5.56
N LEU A 29 2.45 -0.12 -4.23
CA LEU A 29 1.42 -0.86 -3.51
C LEU A 29 -0.01 -0.37 -3.83
N LEU A 30 -0.16 0.82 -4.42
CA LEU A 30 -1.45 1.38 -4.85
C LEU A 30 -1.86 0.90 -6.25
N GLN A 31 -1.05 0.07 -6.92
CA GLN A 31 -1.40 -0.45 -8.22
C GLN A 31 -2.63 -1.38 -8.12
N PRO A 32 -3.57 -1.34 -9.07
CA PRO A 32 -4.78 -2.18 -9.02
C PRO A 32 -4.51 -3.69 -9.04
N THR A 33 -3.30 -4.10 -9.41
CA THR A 33 -2.86 -5.49 -9.47
C THR A 33 -2.53 -6.07 -8.10
N ILE A 34 -2.36 -5.22 -7.08
CA ILE A 34 -2.07 -5.63 -5.71
C ILE A 34 -3.38 -5.98 -5.03
N ARG A 35 -3.46 -7.19 -4.48
CA ARG A 35 -4.63 -7.69 -3.75
C ARG A 35 -4.24 -7.98 -2.32
N PHE A 36 -5.01 -7.42 -1.40
CA PHE A 36 -4.90 -7.68 0.02
C PHE A 36 -6.07 -8.58 0.41
N LYS A 37 -5.82 -9.64 1.17
CA LYS A 37 -6.90 -10.51 1.66
C LYS A 37 -7.84 -9.77 2.60
N ASN A 38 -7.29 -9.01 3.53
CA ASN A 38 -8.03 -8.21 4.49
C ASN A 38 -7.19 -7.00 4.91
N LEU A 39 -7.36 -5.87 4.23
CA LEU A 39 -6.62 -4.65 4.55
C LEU A 39 -7.39 -3.87 5.63
N GLY A 40 -6.88 -3.87 6.87
CA GLY A 40 -7.49 -3.14 7.98
C GLY A 40 -6.90 -1.74 8.20
N LEU A 41 -5.63 -1.54 7.85
CA LEU A 41 -4.91 -0.29 8.11
C LEU A 41 -3.98 0.05 6.94
N ALA A 42 -4.02 1.29 6.47
CA ALA A 42 -3.04 1.84 5.53
C ALA A 42 -2.30 3.03 6.16
N ILE A 43 -0.96 2.96 6.15
CA ILE A 43 -0.09 4.01 6.66
C ILE A 43 0.53 4.73 5.46
N ILE A 44 0.35 6.06 5.39
CA ILE A 44 0.85 6.90 4.30
C ILE A 44 1.87 7.86 4.88
N ASP A 45 3.12 7.73 4.44
CA ASP A 45 4.18 8.67 4.80
C ASP A 45 4.39 9.70 3.69
N GLU A 46 4.49 10.97 4.06
CA GLU A 46 4.69 12.10 3.16
C GLU A 46 3.70 12.14 1.98
N GLU A 47 2.40 12.17 2.28
CA GLU A 47 1.31 12.14 1.28
C GLU A 47 1.48 13.21 0.19
N HIS A 48 2.10 14.35 0.51
CA HIS A 48 2.36 15.43 -0.45
C HIS A 48 3.22 14.99 -1.64
N ARG A 49 4.01 13.91 -1.51
CA ARG A 49 4.84 13.32 -2.58
C ARG A 49 4.02 12.51 -3.58
N PHE A 50 2.76 12.21 -3.29
CA PHE A 50 1.89 11.41 -4.16
C PHE A 50 1.18 12.29 -5.20
N GLY A 51 1.20 11.85 -6.45
CA GLY A 51 0.45 12.49 -7.53
C GLY A 51 -1.07 12.29 -7.39
N VAL A 52 -1.84 13.09 -8.13
CA VAL A 52 -3.32 13.12 -8.07
C VAL A 52 -3.94 11.73 -8.21
N ARG A 53 -3.47 10.92 -9.18
CA ARG A 53 -3.99 9.56 -9.40
C ARG A 53 -3.85 8.65 -8.18
N HIS A 54 -2.71 8.73 -7.47
CA HIS A 54 -2.51 7.93 -6.27
C HIS A 54 -3.41 8.41 -5.13
N LYS A 55 -3.62 9.73 -5.01
CA LYS A 55 -4.53 10.31 -4.01
C LYS A 55 -5.98 9.85 -4.22
N GLU A 56 -6.43 9.75 -5.47
CA GLU A 56 -7.76 9.20 -5.77
C GLU A 56 -7.88 7.71 -5.38
N GLN A 57 -6.85 6.91 -5.63
CA GLN A 57 -6.84 5.50 -5.19
C GLN A 57 -6.86 5.38 -3.66
N LEU A 58 -6.13 6.25 -2.96
CA LEU A 58 -6.13 6.31 -1.50
C LEU A 58 -7.50 6.72 -0.96
N LYS A 59 -8.19 7.68 -1.59
CA LYS A 59 -9.57 8.05 -1.22
C LYS A 59 -10.53 6.87 -1.32
N ASN A 60 -10.41 6.05 -2.36
CA ASN A 60 -11.23 4.85 -2.52
C ASN A 60 -10.93 3.80 -1.43
N LEU A 61 -9.68 3.69 -0.97
CA LEU A 61 -9.33 2.79 0.14
C LEU A 61 -9.86 3.31 1.49
N ARG A 62 -9.90 4.63 1.69
CA ARG A 62 -10.37 5.26 2.93
C ARG A 62 -11.84 5.00 3.28
N SER A 63 -12.67 4.58 2.33
CA SER A 63 -14.07 4.23 2.62
C SER A 63 -14.20 2.88 3.34
N GLU A 64 -13.18 2.03 3.26
CA GLU A 64 -13.24 0.65 3.77
C GLU A 64 -12.12 0.34 4.79
N VAL A 65 -11.09 1.19 4.86
CA VAL A 65 -9.84 0.92 5.60
C VAL A 65 -9.47 2.12 6.47
N ASP A 66 -8.98 1.87 7.69
CA ASP A 66 -8.42 2.90 8.55
C ASP A 66 -7.14 3.47 7.93
N VAL A 67 -7.00 4.80 7.92
CA VAL A 67 -5.84 5.47 7.32
C VAL A 67 -5.13 6.36 8.31
N LEU A 68 -3.83 6.12 8.48
CA LEU A 68 -2.91 6.93 9.26
C LEU A 68 -1.94 7.65 8.32
N THR A 69 -2.05 8.97 8.23
CA THR A 69 -1.10 9.79 7.46
C THR A 69 -0.03 10.37 8.38
N LEU A 70 1.23 10.22 8.00
CA LEU A 70 2.40 10.79 8.65
C LEU A 70 2.99 11.89 7.75
N THR A 71 3.36 13.01 8.36
CA THR A 71 3.97 14.16 7.67
C THR A 71 5.00 14.78 8.59
N ALA A 72 6.20 15.07 8.07
CA ALA A 72 7.20 15.84 8.83
C ALA A 72 6.83 17.33 8.93
N THR A 73 5.90 17.80 8.09
CA THR A 73 5.44 19.19 8.07
C THR A 73 3.99 19.32 8.55
N PRO A 74 3.68 20.23 9.48
CA PRO A 74 2.30 20.48 9.93
C PRO A 74 1.41 21.09 8.84
#